data_AF-A0A6A6EXH8-F1
#
_entry.id   AF-A0A6A6EXH8-F1
#
_cell.length_a   1.000
_cell.length_b   1.000
_cell.length_c   1.000
_cell.angle_alpha   90.00
_cell.angle_beta   90.00
_cell.angle_gamma   90.00
#
_symmetry.space_group_name_H-M   'P 1'
#
loop_
_entity.id
_entity.type
_entity.pdbx_description
1 polymer ?
#
loop_
_entity_poly.entity_id
_entity_poly.type
_entity_poly.pdbx_seq_one_letter_code
_entity_poly.pdbx_strand_id
1 'polypeptide(L)'
;MKASVSKKGEVADEDEPLIDTTEKLELKSKKTDRAKKKQERKLKRWSVKSETKSFLELPRELLDEVLSHLAPSDVIRLQRLNKATQAYIVENEETIAKTIIARRYHVLGHCFQRPVSFEQLDARTQCSLLSSEWQDKSRLHRNSYYQIVKPLDPRKVCTCTTCMLAWNNLNIVLDLAHFQKNLNEREPIPLVPRGTSPKWHSELQEQNAETVMRAVYSPICYALILQVHLETIVGTLTRTARVGKKAAHPKRLYHMSPEDVASGTDMFLERSGPPSTTIPYHRDMYYNLEAYVPNRAWSKEKQKWLYARAPHDNDLQWIVSRFEPDRRGSVQDHDHVSGQHCVSGK
;
A
#
# COMPACT_ATOMS: atom_id res chain seq x y z
N MET A 1 56.36 -59.66 -37.37
CA MET A 1 55.77 -58.34 -37.63
C MET A 1 54.73 -58.02 -36.54
N LYS A 2 54.98 -56.95 -35.78
CA LYS A 2 54.07 -56.02 -35.05
C LYS A 2 52.86 -56.54 -34.22
N ALA A 3 53.11 -56.63 -32.91
CA ALA A 3 52.46 -55.94 -31.76
C ALA A 3 50.94 -55.58 -31.72
N SER A 4 50.28 -56.13 -30.68
CA SER A 4 49.37 -55.54 -29.65
C SER A 4 48.43 -54.36 -29.94
N VAL A 5 47.17 -54.44 -29.43
CA VAL A 5 46.54 -53.57 -28.39
C VAL A 5 45.02 -53.88 -28.24
N SER A 6 44.55 -53.90 -26.98
CA SER A 6 43.16 -54.11 -26.50
C SER A 6 42.18 -52.94 -26.76
N LYS A 7 40.87 -53.24 -26.87
CA LYS A 7 39.70 -52.37 -26.56
C LYS A 7 38.42 -53.26 -26.59
N LYS A 8 37.71 -53.61 -25.51
CA LYS A 8 36.83 -52.90 -24.54
C LYS A 8 35.46 -52.44 -25.12
N GLY A 9 34.36 -52.94 -24.53
CA GLY A 9 32.96 -52.50 -24.65
C GLY A 9 32.14 -53.30 -25.67
N GLU A 10 30.90 -53.77 -25.44
CA GLU A 10 29.85 -53.28 -24.55
C GLU A 10 29.02 -54.43 -23.95
N VAL A 11 28.82 -54.34 -22.64
CA VAL A 11 27.67 -54.88 -21.91
C VAL A 11 26.56 -53.85 -22.13
N ALA A 12 25.47 -54.24 -22.76
CA ALA A 12 24.20 -53.52 -22.67
C ALA A 12 23.27 -54.44 -21.87
N ASP A 13 23.36 -54.27 -20.56
CA ASP A 13 22.35 -54.69 -19.60
C ASP A 13 21.04 -54.01 -20.00
N GLU A 14 20.01 -54.80 -20.28
CA GLU A 14 18.64 -54.32 -20.46
C GLU A 14 18.08 -53.90 -19.08
N ASP A 15 18.65 -52.85 -18.50
CA ASP A 15 18.08 -52.17 -17.34
C ASP A 15 17.00 -51.19 -17.83
N GLU A 16 15.90 -51.72 -18.35
CA GLU A 16 14.62 -51.07 -18.13
C GLU A 16 14.37 -51.10 -16.61
N PRO A 17 14.19 -49.94 -15.93
CA PRO A 17 13.90 -49.95 -14.52
C PRO A 17 12.57 -50.68 -14.32
N LEU A 18 12.63 -51.89 -13.74
CA LEU A 18 11.47 -52.69 -13.42
C LEU A 18 10.59 -51.88 -12.45
N ILE A 19 9.57 -51.22 -13.00
CA ILE A 19 8.59 -50.47 -12.23
C ILE A 19 7.80 -51.51 -11.45
N ASP A 20 8.05 -51.57 -10.15
CA ASP A 20 7.29 -52.43 -9.24
C ASP A 20 5.84 -51.92 -9.17
N THR A 21 4.99 -52.48 -10.04
CA THR A 21 3.55 -52.22 -10.10
C THR A 21 2.78 -53.00 -9.02
N THR A 22 3.45 -53.65 -8.07
CA THR A 22 2.75 -54.38 -7.03
C THR A 22 2.12 -53.43 -6.01
N GLU A 23 0.81 -53.56 -5.85
CA GLU A 23 0.06 -52.84 -4.82
C GLU A 23 0.61 -53.24 -3.45
N LYS A 24 0.92 -52.26 -2.59
CA LYS A 24 1.54 -52.49 -1.27
C LYS A 24 0.73 -53.52 -0.47
N LEU A 25 1.24 -54.75 -0.36
CA LEU A 25 0.64 -55.80 0.44
C LEU A 25 0.52 -55.35 1.90
N GLU A 26 -0.71 -55.29 2.41
CA GLU A 26 -0.97 -55.03 3.83
C GLU A 26 -0.44 -56.19 4.67
N LEU A 27 0.80 -56.08 5.16
CA LEU A 27 1.41 -57.05 6.05
C LEU A 27 0.68 -57.05 7.41
N LYS A 28 -0.31 -57.95 7.56
CA LYS A 28 -1.05 -58.24 8.80
C LYS A 28 -0.25 -59.18 9.72
N SER A 29 0.97 -58.79 10.07
CA SER A 29 1.82 -59.54 11.00
C SER A 29 1.73 -58.95 12.40
N LYS A 30 1.71 -59.81 13.43
CA LYS A 30 1.79 -59.35 14.84
C LYS A 30 3.02 -58.45 15.11
N LYS A 31 4.10 -58.60 14.32
CA LYS A 31 5.31 -57.78 14.43
C LYS A 31 5.13 -56.40 13.81
N THR A 32 4.42 -56.29 12.67
CA THR A 32 4.12 -55.02 12.01
C THR A 32 3.08 -54.22 12.80
N ASP A 33 2.10 -54.86 13.42
CA ASP A 33 1.15 -54.20 14.32
C ASP A 33 1.80 -53.66 15.59
N ARG A 34 2.77 -54.39 16.16
CA ARG A 34 3.55 -53.90 17.30
C ARG A 34 4.43 -52.71 16.91
N ALA A 35 5.00 -52.72 15.71
CA ALA A 35 5.78 -51.61 15.18
C ALA A 35 4.89 -50.37 14.92
N LYS A 36 3.72 -50.54 14.27
CA LYS A 36 2.71 -49.49 14.09
C LYS A 36 2.24 -48.92 15.42
N LYS A 37 1.85 -49.74 16.39
CA LYS A 37 1.48 -49.27 17.75
C LYS A 37 2.63 -48.55 18.45
N LYS A 38 3.88 -48.98 18.28
CA LYS A 38 5.05 -48.28 18.86
C LYS A 38 5.29 -46.94 18.18
N GLN A 39 5.10 -46.85 16.86
CA GLN A 39 5.21 -45.61 16.09
C GLN A 39 4.06 -44.65 16.42
N GLU A 40 2.81 -45.11 16.49
CA GLU A 40 1.66 -44.35 16.96
C GLU A 40 1.83 -43.85 18.39
N ARG A 41 2.38 -44.68 19.29
CA ARG A 41 2.71 -44.25 20.66
C ARG A 41 3.81 -43.19 20.67
N LYS A 42 4.83 -43.29 19.81
CA LYS A 42 5.85 -42.24 19.65
C LYS A 42 5.23 -40.94 19.10
N LEU A 43 4.41 -41.03 18.07
CA LEU A 43 3.69 -39.88 17.49
C LEU A 43 2.75 -39.23 18.51
N LYS A 44 2.01 -40.02 19.31
CA LYS A 44 1.17 -39.52 20.41
C LYS A 44 1.97 -38.92 21.57
N ARG A 45 3.20 -39.39 21.81
CA ARG A 45 4.11 -38.84 22.84
C ARG A 45 4.76 -37.54 22.39
N TRP A 46 4.87 -37.31 21.07
CA TRP A 46 5.42 -36.11 20.45
C TRP A 46 4.33 -35.11 20.03
N SER A 47 3.08 -35.55 19.97
CA SER A 47 1.91 -34.69 19.86
C SER A 47 1.76 -33.90 21.15
N VAL A 48 2.36 -32.71 21.19
CA VAL A 48 2.07 -31.70 22.20
C VAL A 48 0.55 -31.49 22.20
N LYS A 49 -0.11 -31.81 23.32
CA LYS A 49 -1.52 -31.47 23.51
C LYS A 49 -1.57 -29.96 23.76
N SER A 50 -1.69 -29.17 22.70
CA SER A 50 -2.01 -27.76 22.86
C SER A 50 -3.41 -27.66 23.44
N GLU A 51 -3.56 -27.00 24.60
CA GLU A 51 -4.87 -26.74 25.21
C GLU A 51 -5.67 -25.69 24.44
N THR A 52 -5.04 -25.02 23.47
CA THR A 52 -5.67 -24.04 22.58
C THR A 52 -6.66 -24.71 21.63
N LYS A 53 -7.94 -24.38 21.79
CA LYS A 53 -9.08 -24.82 20.98
C LYS A 53 -9.43 -23.81 19.89
N SER A 54 -9.07 -22.54 20.08
CA SER A 54 -9.39 -21.45 19.17
C SER A 54 -8.16 -20.58 18.88
N PHE A 55 -8.11 -19.99 17.68
CA PHE A 55 -7.05 -19.05 17.29
C PHE A 55 -6.92 -17.90 18.29
N LEU A 56 -8.05 -17.37 18.78
CA LEU A 56 -8.07 -16.24 19.72
C LEU A 56 -7.63 -16.60 21.16
N GLU A 57 -7.39 -17.88 21.46
CA GLU A 57 -6.82 -18.29 22.74
C GLU A 57 -5.28 -18.24 22.74
N LEU A 58 -4.68 -17.94 21.58
CA LEU A 58 -3.25 -17.70 21.49
C LEU A 58 -2.86 -16.42 22.26
N PRO A 59 -1.67 -16.38 22.87
CA PRO A 59 -1.08 -15.13 23.37
C PRO A 59 -1.10 -14.04 22.32
N ARG A 60 -1.32 -12.80 22.75
CA ARG A 60 -1.40 -11.60 21.90
C ARG A 60 -0.21 -11.50 20.94
N GLU A 61 0.98 -11.80 21.41
CA GLU A 61 2.21 -11.71 20.65
C GLU A 61 2.21 -12.68 19.44
N LEU A 62 1.62 -13.87 19.62
CA LEU A 62 1.50 -14.84 18.55
C LEU A 62 0.38 -14.47 17.57
N LEU A 63 -0.72 -13.91 18.07
CA LEU A 63 -1.79 -13.37 17.23
C LEU A 63 -1.26 -12.25 16.33
N ASP A 64 -0.57 -11.28 16.91
CA ASP A 64 0.01 -10.15 16.19
C ASP A 64 1.07 -10.60 15.18
N GLU A 65 1.93 -11.54 15.56
CA GLU A 65 2.92 -12.12 14.63
C GLU A 65 2.21 -12.81 13.46
N VAL A 66 1.22 -13.67 13.69
CA VAL A 66 0.47 -14.35 12.62
C VAL A 66 -0.22 -13.33 11.69
N LEU A 67 -0.91 -12.34 12.27
CA LEU A 67 -1.59 -11.30 11.49
C LEU A 67 -0.57 -10.45 10.69
N SER A 68 0.66 -10.28 11.19
CA SER A 68 1.70 -9.53 10.48
C SER A 68 2.19 -10.18 9.18
N HIS A 69 2.01 -11.49 9.02
CA HIS A 69 2.34 -12.21 7.78
C HIS A 69 1.26 -12.09 6.70
N LEU A 70 0.04 -11.67 7.08
CA LEU A 70 -1.09 -11.60 6.16
C LEU A 70 -1.04 -10.35 5.27
N ALA A 71 -1.74 -10.40 4.14
CA ALA A 71 -1.99 -9.18 3.38
C ALA A 71 -3.02 -8.30 4.09
N PRO A 72 -2.93 -6.96 4.00
CA PRO A 72 -3.98 -6.06 4.48
C PRO A 72 -5.39 -6.48 4.03
N SER A 73 -5.54 -6.89 2.77
CA SER A 73 -6.79 -7.44 2.24
C SER A 73 -7.30 -8.65 3.01
N ASP A 74 -6.40 -9.53 3.48
CA ASP A 74 -6.74 -10.73 4.23
C ASP A 74 -7.15 -10.36 5.64
N VAL A 75 -6.45 -9.43 6.28
CA VAL A 75 -6.80 -8.94 7.61
C VAL A 75 -8.20 -8.30 7.60
N ILE A 76 -8.52 -7.50 6.57
CA ILE A 76 -9.88 -6.95 6.39
C ILE A 76 -10.92 -8.05 6.18
N ARG A 77 -10.56 -9.13 5.48
CA ARG A 77 -11.45 -10.31 5.34
C ARG A 77 -11.64 -11.02 6.68
N LEU A 78 -10.59 -11.15 7.50
CA LEU A 78 -10.65 -11.76 8.83
C LEU A 78 -11.55 -10.99 9.79
N GLN A 79 -11.59 -9.65 9.69
CA GLN A 79 -12.52 -8.82 10.46
C GLN A 79 -13.99 -9.20 10.23
N ARG A 80 -14.34 -9.86 9.12
CA ARG A 80 -15.71 -10.28 8.81
C ARG A 80 -16.07 -11.68 9.29
N LEU A 81 -15.10 -12.43 9.85
CA LEU A 81 -15.35 -13.82 10.25
C LEU A 81 -16.25 -13.94 11.46
N ASN A 82 -15.95 -13.20 12.53
CA ASN A 82 -16.75 -13.15 13.75
C ASN A 82 -16.45 -11.88 14.55
N LYS A 83 -17.34 -11.54 15.50
CA LYS A 83 -17.23 -10.31 16.31
C LYS A 83 -15.97 -10.25 17.17
N ALA A 84 -15.48 -11.38 17.67
CA ALA A 84 -14.31 -11.42 18.55
C ALA A 84 -13.01 -11.14 17.76
N THR A 85 -12.86 -11.74 16.59
CA THR A 85 -11.75 -11.44 15.66
C THR A 85 -11.83 -10.00 15.17
N GLN A 86 -13.03 -9.50 14.86
CA GLN A 86 -13.23 -8.10 14.50
C GLN A 86 -12.76 -7.15 15.60
N ALA A 87 -13.24 -7.35 16.83
CA ALA A 87 -12.86 -6.53 17.98
C ALA A 87 -11.35 -6.54 18.22
N TYR A 88 -10.73 -7.72 18.21
CA TYR A 88 -9.28 -7.87 18.37
C TYR A 88 -8.49 -7.06 17.33
N ILE A 89 -8.85 -7.18 16.04
CA ILE A 89 -8.13 -6.48 14.97
C ILE A 89 -8.34 -4.97 15.07
N VAL A 90 -9.55 -4.50 15.41
CA VAL A 90 -9.84 -3.07 15.56
C VAL A 90 -9.09 -2.47 16.75
N GLU A 91 -9.05 -3.16 17.88
CA GLU A 91 -8.33 -2.70 19.09
C GLU A 91 -6.81 -2.63 18.90
N ASN A 92 -6.25 -3.50 18.06
CA ASN A 92 -4.80 -3.60 17.83
C ASN A 92 -4.39 -3.14 16.42
N GLU A 93 -5.25 -2.37 15.75
CA GLU A 93 -5.13 -2.02 14.33
C GLU A 93 -3.78 -1.37 14.00
N GLU A 94 -3.35 -0.42 14.83
CA GLU A 94 -2.12 0.35 14.62
C GLU A 94 -0.87 -0.55 14.68
N THR A 95 -0.77 -1.42 15.68
CA THR A 95 0.35 -2.36 15.83
C THR A 95 0.40 -3.36 14.68
N ILE A 96 -0.75 -3.93 14.32
CA ILE A 96 -0.87 -4.88 13.21
C ILE A 96 -0.44 -4.22 11.90
N ALA A 97 -1.03 -3.06 11.57
CA ALA A 97 -0.73 -2.34 10.34
C ALA A 97 0.74 -1.92 10.26
N LYS A 98 1.30 -1.37 11.35
CA LYS A 98 2.71 -0.96 11.42
C LYS A 98 3.64 -2.14 11.13
N THR A 99 3.35 -3.30 11.70
CA THR A 99 4.16 -4.51 11.50
C THR A 99 4.04 -5.03 10.07
N ILE A 100 2.83 -5.05 9.50
CA ILE A 100 2.61 -5.43 8.09
C ILE A 100 3.36 -4.49 7.15
N ILE A 101 3.25 -3.17 7.35
CA ILE A 101 3.93 -2.16 6.53
C ILE A 101 5.44 -2.33 6.63
N ALA A 102 5.99 -2.46 7.84
CA ALA A 102 7.43 -2.64 8.02
C ALA A 102 7.95 -3.93 7.36
N ARG A 103 7.15 -5.00 7.35
CA ARG A 103 7.54 -6.30 6.80
C ARG A 103 7.38 -6.40 5.28
N ARG A 104 6.30 -5.84 4.72
CA ARG A 104 5.88 -6.06 3.32
C ARG A 104 5.96 -4.82 2.44
N TYR A 105 5.74 -3.65 3.01
CA TYR A 105 5.61 -2.38 2.30
C TYR A 105 6.62 -1.36 2.85
N HIS A 106 7.85 -1.80 3.11
CA HIS A 106 8.86 -0.99 3.77
C HIS A 106 9.19 0.25 2.94
N VAL A 107 9.50 0.05 1.65
CA VAL A 107 9.85 1.12 0.72
C VAL A 107 8.67 2.04 0.46
N LEU A 108 7.50 1.47 0.17
CA LEU A 108 6.28 2.20 -0.13
C LEU A 108 5.80 2.99 1.09
N GLY A 109 5.94 2.44 2.30
CA GLY A 109 5.62 3.13 3.55
C GLY A 109 6.50 4.35 3.84
N HIS A 110 7.73 4.38 3.31
CA HIS A 110 8.57 5.58 3.35
C HIS A 110 8.22 6.59 2.24
N CYS A 111 7.83 6.10 1.06
CA CYS A 111 7.60 6.94 -0.11
C CYS A 111 6.22 7.60 -0.13
N PHE A 112 5.22 6.90 0.39
CA PHE A 112 3.86 7.39 0.54
C PHE A 112 3.66 7.74 2.00
N GLN A 113 3.18 8.95 2.25
CA GLN A 113 2.88 9.40 3.59
C GLN A 113 1.37 9.34 3.78
N ARG A 114 0.93 9.10 5.02
CA ARG A 114 -0.49 9.15 5.37
C ARG A 114 -0.86 10.59 5.74
N PRO A 115 -1.90 11.19 5.13
CA PRO A 115 -2.40 12.49 5.57
C PRO A 115 -2.92 12.43 7.01
N VAL A 116 -2.78 13.53 7.75
CA VAL A 116 -3.23 13.64 9.14
C VAL A 116 -4.64 14.21 9.18
N SER A 117 -5.50 13.67 10.06
CA SER A 117 -6.86 14.19 10.27
C SER A 117 -6.80 15.62 10.81
N PHE A 118 -7.68 16.49 10.34
CA PHE A 118 -7.78 17.86 10.83
C PHE A 118 -8.11 17.91 12.34
N GLU A 119 -8.92 16.96 12.81
CA GLU A 119 -9.36 16.84 14.20
C GLU A 119 -8.21 16.51 15.18
N GLN A 120 -7.11 15.95 14.69
CA GLN A 120 -5.94 15.60 15.52
C GLN A 120 -5.01 16.80 15.77
N LEU A 121 -5.23 17.92 15.08
CA LEU A 121 -4.42 19.12 15.22
C LEU A 121 -4.88 19.96 16.40
N ASP A 122 -3.96 20.71 17.02
CA ASP A 122 -4.32 21.67 18.06
C ASP A 122 -5.13 22.85 17.51
N ALA A 123 -5.92 23.50 18.38
CA ALA A 123 -6.83 24.56 17.98
C ALA A 123 -6.13 25.75 17.29
N ARG A 124 -4.91 26.11 17.70
CA ARG A 124 -4.15 27.21 17.08
C ARG A 124 -3.76 26.85 15.65
N THR A 125 -3.28 25.63 15.44
CA THR A 125 -2.97 25.11 14.11
C THR A 125 -4.21 25.03 13.23
N GLN A 126 -5.33 24.53 13.76
CA GLN A 126 -6.60 24.47 13.04
C GLN A 126 -7.06 25.85 12.56
N CYS A 127 -7.02 26.86 13.44
CA CYS A 127 -7.35 28.24 13.10
C CYS A 127 -6.45 28.80 11.99
N SER A 128 -5.14 28.56 12.10
CA SER A 128 -4.16 29.02 11.11
C SER A 128 -4.40 28.38 9.73
N LEU A 129 -4.70 27.08 9.71
CA LEU A 129 -5.05 26.33 8.51
C LEU A 129 -6.40 26.73 7.91
N LEU A 130 -7.31 27.35 8.65
CA LEU A 130 -8.59 27.84 8.14
C LEU A 130 -8.59 29.34 7.80
N SER A 131 -7.49 30.05 8.07
CA SER A 131 -7.33 31.47 7.70
C SER A 131 -7.51 31.68 6.19
N SER A 132 -8.17 32.77 5.80
CA SER A 132 -8.37 33.13 4.39
C SER A 132 -7.05 33.19 3.62
N GLU A 133 -6.02 33.80 4.22
CA GLU A 133 -4.68 33.92 3.63
C GLU A 133 -4.06 32.55 3.29
N TRP A 134 -4.15 31.57 4.19
CA TRP A 134 -3.65 30.23 3.91
C TRP A 134 -4.52 29.50 2.88
N GLN A 135 -5.84 29.64 2.97
CA GLN A 135 -6.78 29.02 2.03
C GLN A 135 -6.52 29.51 0.60
N ASP A 136 -6.26 30.79 0.41
CA ASP A 136 -5.90 31.38 -0.87
C ASP A 136 -4.54 30.90 -1.37
N LYS A 137 -3.53 30.88 -0.49
CA LYS A 137 -2.17 30.44 -0.85
C LYS A 137 -2.10 28.97 -1.24
N SER A 138 -2.81 28.11 -0.52
CA SER A 138 -2.81 26.67 -0.76
C SER A 138 -3.79 26.25 -1.86
N ARG A 139 -4.59 27.17 -2.39
CA ARG A 139 -5.59 26.93 -3.44
C ARG A 139 -5.03 26.17 -4.64
N LEU A 140 -3.81 26.47 -5.09
CA LEU A 140 -3.19 25.79 -6.24
C LEU A 140 -2.93 24.30 -5.99
N HIS A 141 -2.50 23.95 -4.77
CA HIS A 141 -2.23 22.57 -4.40
C HIS A 141 -3.51 21.80 -4.05
N ARG A 142 -4.57 22.52 -3.66
CA ARG A 142 -5.87 21.95 -3.29
C ARG A 142 -6.83 21.78 -4.46
N ASN A 143 -6.88 22.76 -5.37
CA ASN A 143 -7.86 22.83 -6.44
C ASN A 143 -7.17 22.72 -7.81
N SER A 144 -7.05 21.50 -8.33
CA SER A 144 -7.02 21.30 -9.80
C SER A 144 -5.68 21.31 -10.55
N TYR A 145 -4.50 21.28 -9.92
CA TYR A 145 -3.29 20.98 -10.73
C TYR A 145 -3.33 19.55 -11.30
N TYR A 146 -3.91 18.62 -10.53
CA TYR A 146 -4.10 17.23 -10.92
C TYR A 146 -5.56 17.07 -11.31
N GLN A 147 -5.87 16.94 -12.61
CA GLN A 147 -7.21 16.54 -13.04
C GLN A 147 -7.61 15.20 -12.44
N ILE A 148 -6.65 14.40 -12.02
CA ILE A 148 -6.85 13.04 -11.48
C ILE A 148 -7.48 13.04 -10.08
N VAL A 149 -7.27 14.09 -9.26
CA VAL A 149 -7.49 14.03 -7.81
C VAL A 149 -8.64 14.94 -7.38
N LYS A 150 -9.54 14.41 -6.53
CA LYS A 150 -10.56 15.23 -5.86
C LYS A 150 -9.88 16.22 -4.90
N PRO A 151 -10.26 17.51 -4.91
CA PRO A 151 -9.78 18.48 -3.93
C PRO A 151 -9.99 18.02 -2.49
N LEU A 152 -8.98 18.24 -1.66
CA LEU A 152 -9.00 17.91 -0.23
C LEU A 152 -9.90 18.88 0.53
N ASP A 153 -10.73 18.35 1.42
CA ASP A 153 -11.58 19.14 2.33
C ASP A 153 -10.75 19.67 3.52
N PRO A 154 -10.58 20.99 3.64
CA PRO A 154 -9.73 21.60 4.66
C PRO A 154 -10.25 21.43 6.08
N ARG A 155 -11.50 20.99 6.27
CA ARG A 155 -12.10 20.75 7.58
C ARG A 155 -11.97 19.30 8.04
N LYS A 156 -11.55 18.39 7.16
CA LYS A 156 -11.45 16.96 7.46
C LYS A 156 -10.01 16.48 7.53
N VAL A 157 -9.14 17.04 6.70
CA VAL A 157 -7.73 16.65 6.62
C VAL A 157 -6.85 17.87 6.75
N CYS A 158 -5.69 17.71 7.39
CA CYS A 158 -4.67 18.75 7.46
C CYS A 158 -4.30 19.24 6.05
N THR A 159 -4.25 20.55 5.86
CA THR A 159 -3.92 21.16 4.56
C THR A 159 -2.48 21.62 4.45
N CYS A 160 -1.58 21.23 5.37
CA CYS A 160 -0.15 21.49 5.22
C CYS A 160 0.40 20.86 3.92
N THR A 161 1.52 21.38 3.41
CA THR A 161 2.11 20.91 2.15
C THR A 161 2.35 19.40 2.13
N THR A 162 2.89 18.85 3.22
CA THR A 162 3.10 17.40 3.38
C THR A 162 1.79 16.59 3.24
N CYS A 163 0.71 17.01 3.91
CA CYS A 163 -0.57 16.29 3.87
C CYS A 163 -1.28 16.44 2.52
N MET A 164 -1.16 17.60 1.84
CA MET A 164 -1.68 17.79 0.49
C MET A 164 -0.96 16.88 -0.52
N LEU A 165 0.38 16.77 -0.44
CA LEU A 165 1.15 15.87 -1.30
C LEU A 165 0.83 14.40 -1.00
N ALA A 166 0.69 14.04 0.27
CA ALA A 166 0.25 12.71 0.69
C ALA A 166 -1.12 12.36 0.10
N TRP A 167 -2.09 13.26 0.22
CA TRP A 167 -3.44 13.11 -0.35
C TRP A 167 -3.39 12.88 -1.85
N ASN A 168 -2.66 13.72 -2.58
CA ASN A 168 -2.52 13.61 -4.03
C ASN A 168 -1.88 12.27 -4.43
N ASN A 169 -0.80 11.89 -3.76
CA ASN A 169 -0.09 10.65 -4.06
C ASN A 169 -0.95 9.40 -3.85
N LEU A 170 -1.71 9.32 -2.75
CA LEU A 170 -2.58 8.17 -2.48
C LEU A 170 -3.75 8.10 -3.47
N ASN A 171 -4.33 9.24 -3.86
CA ASN A 171 -5.39 9.25 -4.89
C ASN A 171 -4.86 8.85 -6.27
N ILE A 172 -3.65 9.30 -6.65
CA ILE A 172 -3.02 8.92 -7.93
C ILE A 172 -2.74 7.42 -7.96
N VAL A 173 -2.28 6.83 -6.85
CA VAL A 173 -2.06 5.38 -6.74
C VAL A 173 -3.35 4.61 -7.03
N LEU A 174 -4.47 5.02 -6.46
CA LEU A 174 -5.76 4.37 -6.67
C LEU A 174 -6.29 4.56 -8.10
N ASP A 175 -6.14 5.75 -8.68
CA ASP A 175 -6.52 6.02 -10.07
C ASP A 175 -5.65 5.19 -11.05
N LEU A 176 -4.33 5.11 -10.82
CA LEU A 176 -3.43 4.27 -11.60
C LEU A 176 -3.83 2.79 -11.52
N ALA A 177 -4.16 2.30 -10.31
CA ALA A 177 -4.60 0.93 -10.10
C ALA A 177 -5.92 0.63 -10.84
N HIS A 178 -6.85 1.59 -10.87
CA HIS A 178 -8.11 1.47 -11.63
C HIS A 178 -7.85 1.23 -13.13
N PHE A 179 -6.92 1.98 -13.72
CA PHE A 179 -6.57 1.85 -15.15
C PHE A 179 -5.55 0.76 -15.46
N GLN A 180 -5.12 -0.01 -14.46
CA GLN A 180 -4.10 -1.04 -14.66
C GLN A 180 -4.56 -2.14 -15.63
N LYS A 181 -5.87 -2.42 -15.68
CA LYS A 181 -6.46 -3.32 -16.68
C LYS A 181 -6.25 -2.78 -18.10
N ASN A 182 -6.62 -1.52 -18.36
CA ASN A 182 -6.43 -0.88 -19.67
C ASN A 182 -4.95 -0.88 -20.08
N LEU A 183 -4.04 -0.58 -19.15
CA LEU A 183 -2.60 -0.62 -19.37
C LEU A 183 -2.09 -2.03 -19.72
N ASN A 184 -2.65 -3.08 -19.13
CA ASN A 184 -2.28 -4.46 -19.41
C ASN A 184 -2.83 -4.93 -20.78
N GLU A 185 -4.07 -4.57 -21.08
CA GLU A 185 -4.80 -4.97 -22.30
C GLU A 185 -4.47 -4.06 -23.51
N ARG A 186 -3.69 -2.99 -23.29
CA ARG A 186 -3.37 -1.95 -24.28
C ARG A 186 -4.60 -1.21 -24.80
N GLU A 187 -5.61 -1.09 -23.94
CA GLU A 187 -6.76 -0.26 -24.21
C GLU A 187 -6.43 1.22 -23.92
N PRO A 188 -6.86 2.16 -24.76
CA PRO A 188 -6.71 3.59 -24.49
C PRO A 188 -7.41 3.98 -23.18
N ILE A 189 -6.73 4.75 -22.33
CA ILE A 189 -7.29 5.32 -21.12
C ILE A 189 -8.14 6.53 -21.53
N PRO A 190 -9.41 6.64 -21.10
CA PRO A 190 -10.24 7.79 -21.40
C PRO A 190 -9.63 9.09 -20.87
N LEU A 191 -9.45 10.06 -21.76
CA LEU A 191 -8.96 11.39 -21.43
C LEU A 191 -10.11 12.33 -21.11
N VAL A 192 -9.90 13.20 -20.12
CA VAL A 192 -10.89 14.20 -19.70
C VAL A 192 -10.53 15.53 -20.36
N PRO A 193 -11.38 16.08 -21.24
CA PRO A 193 -11.14 17.39 -21.83
C PRO A 193 -11.00 18.47 -20.74
N ARG A 194 -10.08 19.41 -20.94
CA ARG A 194 -9.90 20.55 -20.03
C ARG A 194 -11.21 21.31 -19.84
N GLY A 195 -11.53 21.65 -18.59
CA GLY A 195 -12.74 22.38 -18.23
C GLY A 195 -14.02 21.53 -18.15
N THR A 196 -13.94 20.23 -18.42
CA THR A 196 -15.07 19.30 -18.26
C THR A 196 -14.86 18.38 -17.07
N SER A 197 -15.96 17.92 -16.47
CA SER A 197 -15.93 16.87 -15.44
C SER A 197 -17.00 15.82 -15.75
N PRO A 198 -16.70 14.84 -16.64
CA PRO A 198 -17.61 13.75 -16.94
C PRO A 198 -18.03 13.01 -15.68
N LYS A 199 -19.27 12.52 -15.65
CA LYS A 199 -19.85 11.84 -14.47
C LYS A 199 -18.96 10.70 -13.95
N TRP A 200 -18.51 9.82 -14.85
CA TRP A 200 -17.63 8.69 -14.51
C TRP A 200 -16.32 9.14 -13.86
N HIS A 201 -15.79 10.31 -14.24
CA HIS A 201 -14.53 10.83 -13.73
C HIS A 201 -14.70 11.37 -12.31
N SER A 202 -15.75 12.15 -12.09
CA SER A 202 -16.11 12.65 -10.76
C SER A 202 -16.42 11.51 -9.79
N GLU A 203 -17.12 10.47 -10.25
CA GLU A 203 -17.42 9.27 -9.44
C GLU A 203 -16.15 8.50 -9.06
N LEU A 204 -15.22 8.32 -9.99
CA LEU A 204 -13.93 7.68 -9.70
C LEU A 204 -13.10 8.50 -8.71
N GLN A 205 -13.07 9.82 -8.89
CA GLN A 205 -12.41 10.74 -7.96
C GLN A 205 -13.02 10.65 -6.55
N GLU A 206 -14.34 10.56 -6.44
CA GLU A 206 -15.03 10.38 -5.17
C GLU A 206 -14.63 9.07 -4.49
N GLN A 207 -14.71 7.95 -5.21
CA GLN A 207 -14.38 6.62 -4.69
C GLN A 207 -12.93 6.54 -4.18
N ASN A 208 -12.00 7.15 -4.92
CA ASN A 208 -10.60 7.23 -4.52
C ASN A 208 -10.47 8.08 -3.25
N ALA A 209 -11.10 9.27 -3.22
CA ALA A 209 -11.07 10.15 -2.06
C ALA A 209 -11.67 9.51 -0.81
N GLU A 210 -12.79 8.79 -0.92
CA GLU A 210 -13.41 8.04 0.18
C GLU A 210 -12.47 6.95 0.71
N THR A 211 -11.74 6.27 -0.17
CA THR A 211 -10.76 5.26 0.22
C THR A 211 -9.56 5.88 0.92
N VAL A 212 -9.05 7.01 0.44
CA VAL A 212 -7.99 7.77 1.12
C VAL A 212 -8.47 8.31 2.47
N MET A 213 -9.70 8.83 2.56
CA MET A 213 -10.29 9.28 3.82
C MET A 213 -10.37 8.15 4.84
N ARG A 214 -10.79 6.94 4.44
CA ARG A 214 -10.73 5.77 5.35
C ARG A 214 -9.30 5.49 5.80
N ALA A 215 -8.32 5.57 4.90
CA ALA A 215 -6.92 5.37 5.24
C ALA A 215 -6.36 6.43 6.22
N VAL A 216 -6.89 7.67 6.24
CA VAL A 216 -6.52 8.68 7.25
C VAL A 216 -6.82 8.18 8.67
N TYR A 217 -7.98 7.56 8.87
CA TYR A 217 -8.41 7.08 10.19
C TYR A 217 -8.01 5.63 10.49
N SER A 218 -7.85 4.78 9.46
CA SER A 218 -7.56 3.35 9.59
C SER A 218 -6.16 3.01 9.03
N PRO A 219 -5.18 2.70 9.89
CA PRO A 219 -3.86 2.21 9.48
C PRO A 219 -3.91 0.99 8.56
N ILE A 220 -4.86 0.06 8.74
CA ILE A 220 -4.99 -1.12 7.86
C ILE A 220 -5.49 -0.70 6.47
N CYS A 221 -6.43 0.25 6.39
CA CYS A 221 -6.86 0.80 5.10
C CYS A 221 -5.72 1.52 4.39
N TYR A 222 -4.84 2.21 5.12
CA TYR A 222 -3.61 2.76 4.54
C TYR A 222 -2.68 1.66 4.00
N ALA A 223 -2.43 0.60 4.76
CA ALA A 223 -1.64 -0.54 4.30
C ALA A 223 -2.26 -1.21 3.06
N LEU A 224 -3.60 -1.25 2.95
CA LEU A 224 -4.30 -1.75 1.77
C LEU A 224 -4.01 -0.90 0.51
N ILE A 225 -3.93 0.43 0.63
CA ILE A 225 -3.53 1.27 -0.51
C ILE A 225 -2.11 0.92 -0.95
N LEU A 226 -1.19 0.68 -0.01
CA LEU A 226 0.18 0.24 -0.34
C LEU A 226 0.20 -1.13 -1.01
N GLN A 227 -0.64 -2.07 -0.56
CA GLN A 227 -0.82 -3.37 -1.21
C GLN A 227 -1.25 -3.20 -2.67
N VAL A 228 -2.32 -2.44 -2.90
CA VAL A 228 -2.83 -2.15 -4.26
C VAL A 228 -1.75 -1.52 -5.14
N HIS A 229 -0.95 -0.63 -4.56
CA HIS A 229 0.15 -0.01 -5.29
C HIS A 229 1.26 -0.99 -5.65
N LEU A 230 1.66 -1.86 -4.72
CA LEU A 230 2.65 -2.89 -4.97
C LEU A 230 2.18 -3.82 -6.10
N GLU A 231 0.92 -4.26 -6.06
CA GLU A 231 0.30 -5.08 -7.11
C GLU A 231 0.30 -4.35 -8.45
N THR A 232 0.07 -3.03 -8.45
CA THR A 232 0.14 -2.19 -9.65
C THR A 232 1.56 -2.13 -10.22
N ILE A 233 2.57 -1.85 -9.39
CA ILE A 233 3.98 -1.82 -9.80
C ILE A 233 4.40 -3.19 -10.37
N VAL A 234 4.17 -4.26 -9.60
CA VAL A 234 4.50 -5.63 -10.02
C VAL A 234 3.77 -5.97 -11.33
N GLY A 235 2.52 -5.58 -11.46
CA GLY A 235 1.75 -5.72 -12.69
C GLY A 235 2.44 -5.06 -13.89
N THR A 236 2.85 -3.80 -13.74
CA THR A 236 3.50 -3.02 -14.81
C THR A 236 4.85 -3.61 -15.18
N LEU A 237 5.68 -3.97 -14.21
CA LEU A 237 7.02 -4.51 -14.42
C LEU A 237 7.01 -5.92 -15.03
N THR A 238 5.98 -6.72 -14.73
CA THR A 238 5.82 -8.06 -15.32
C THR A 238 5.09 -8.05 -16.67
N ARG A 239 4.46 -6.94 -17.06
CA ARG A 239 3.68 -6.83 -18.31
C ARG A 239 4.51 -7.17 -19.55
N THR A 240 5.77 -6.73 -19.61
CA THR A 240 6.67 -7.02 -20.74
C THR A 240 6.95 -8.50 -20.91
N ALA A 241 7.06 -9.25 -19.80
CA ALA A 241 7.21 -10.70 -19.81
C ALA A 241 5.91 -11.42 -20.20
N ARG A 242 4.74 -10.90 -19.80
CA ARG A 242 3.42 -11.48 -20.11
C ARG A 242 3.00 -11.30 -21.58
N VAL A 243 3.30 -10.15 -22.19
CA VAL A 243 2.81 -9.78 -23.53
C VAL A 243 3.78 -10.17 -24.66
N GLY A 244 4.68 -11.12 -24.42
CA GLY A 244 5.31 -11.91 -25.49
C GLY A 244 6.43 -11.25 -26.31
N LYS A 245 6.92 -10.05 -25.97
CA LYS A 245 8.22 -9.61 -26.50
C LYS A 245 9.31 -10.35 -25.72
N LYS A 246 9.68 -11.53 -26.21
CA LYS A 246 10.87 -12.29 -25.77
C LYS A 246 12.13 -11.48 -26.12
N ALA A 247 12.38 -10.40 -25.40
CA ALA A 247 13.73 -9.87 -25.34
C ALA A 247 14.61 -10.96 -24.72
N ALA A 248 15.76 -11.25 -25.33
CA ALA A 248 16.70 -12.25 -24.80
C ALA A 248 17.11 -11.93 -23.35
N HIS A 249 17.11 -10.64 -22.99
CA HIS A 249 17.24 -10.15 -21.62
C HIS A 249 16.32 -8.93 -21.42
N PRO A 250 15.07 -9.09 -20.95
CA PRO A 250 14.28 -7.93 -20.56
C PRO A 250 14.95 -7.31 -19.33
N LYS A 251 15.55 -6.13 -19.47
CA LYS A 251 15.97 -5.33 -18.31
C LYS A 251 14.72 -4.99 -17.52
N ARG A 252 14.46 -5.75 -16.46
CA ARG A 252 13.39 -5.46 -15.51
C ARG A 252 13.89 -4.36 -14.59
N LEU A 253 13.09 -3.31 -14.44
CA LEU A 253 13.36 -2.25 -13.48
C LEU A 253 13.61 -2.87 -12.10
N TYR A 254 14.58 -2.32 -11.37
CA TYR A 254 14.98 -2.82 -10.04
C TYR A 254 15.43 -4.29 -10.01
N HIS A 255 15.77 -4.90 -11.15
CA HIS A 255 16.19 -6.31 -11.21
C HIS A 255 15.19 -7.28 -10.58
N MET A 256 13.89 -7.01 -10.68
CA MET A 256 12.84 -7.81 -10.05
C MET A 256 12.81 -9.26 -10.57
N SER A 257 12.89 -10.22 -9.66
CA SER A 257 12.89 -11.66 -9.92
C SER A 257 11.48 -12.28 -9.72
N PRO A 258 11.24 -13.51 -10.19
CA PRO A 258 10.00 -14.24 -9.90
C PRO A 258 9.76 -14.45 -8.39
N GLU A 259 10.82 -14.62 -7.61
CA GLU A 259 10.76 -14.78 -6.15
C GLU A 259 10.27 -13.51 -5.47
N ASP A 260 10.66 -12.31 -5.97
CA ASP A 260 10.16 -11.03 -5.47
C ASP A 260 8.64 -10.88 -5.70
N VAL A 261 8.13 -11.44 -6.81
CA VAL A 261 6.69 -11.45 -7.09
C VAL A 261 5.97 -12.38 -6.12
N ALA A 262 6.55 -13.55 -5.86
CA ALA A 262 5.98 -14.55 -4.95
C ALA A 262 6.02 -14.12 -3.47
N SER A 263 7.04 -13.35 -3.06
CA SER A 263 7.15 -12.84 -1.69
C SER A 263 6.06 -11.83 -1.36
N GLY A 264 5.55 -11.11 -2.36
CA GLY A 264 4.57 -10.05 -2.18
C GLY A 264 5.09 -8.94 -1.25
N THR A 265 6.38 -8.63 -1.35
CA THR A 265 7.05 -7.53 -0.63
C THR A 265 7.69 -6.54 -1.61
N ASP A 266 7.89 -5.31 -1.15
CA ASP A 266 8.43 -4.23 -1.97
C ASP A 266 9.96 -4.08 -1.89
N MET A 267 10.65 -5.03 -1.25
CA MET A 267 12.10 -4.96 -1.01
C MET A 267 12.93 -4.87 -2.28
N PHE A 268 12.44 -5.37 -3.42
CA PHE A 268 13.13 -5.22 -4.69
C PHE A 268 13.28 -3.74 -5.10
N LEU A 269 12.38 -2.85 -4.65
CA LEU A 269 12.45 -1.41 -4.93
C LEU A 269 13.65 -0.71 -4.26
N GLU A 270 14.34 -1.34 -3.31
CA GLU A 270 15.60 -0.83 -2.74
C GLU A 270 16.78 -0.96 -3.70
N ARG A 271 16.65 -1.80 -4.73
CA ARG A 271 17.71 -1.98 -5.73
C ARG A 271 17.82 -0.72 -6.60
N SER A 272 18.92 -0.61 -7.33
CA SER A 272 19.16 0.53 -8.21
C SER A 272 18.08 0.64 -9.30
N GLY A 273 17.57 1.85 -9.51
CA GLY A 273 16.59 2.18 -10.54
C GLY A 273 16.51 3.68 -10.78
N PRO A 274 15.81 4.13 -11.84
CA PRO A 274 15.58 5.55 -12.08
C PRO A 274 14.71 6.14 -10.97
N PRO A 275 15.00 7.36 -10.50
CA PRO A 275 14.14 8.04 -9.53
C PRO A 275 12.82 8.43 -10.18
N SER A 276 11.72 8.23 -9.45
CA SER A 276 10.38 8.66 -9.86
C SER A 276 9.98 9.91 -9.06
N THR A 277 10.55 11.07 -9.39
CA THR A 277 10.25 12.33 -8.69
C THR A 277 9.05 13.07 -9.26
N THR A 278 8.67 12.81 -10.51
CA THR A 278 7.56 13.50 -11.16
C THR A 278 6.22 12.93 -10.75
N ILE A 279 5.35 13.76 -10.18
CA ILE A 279 3.97 13.39 -9.81
C ILE A 279 3.11 13.38 -11.10
N PRO A 280 2.42 12.27 -11.43
CA PRO A 280 1.52 12.22 -12.57
C PRO A 280 0.36 13.22 -12.42
N TYR A 281 0.21 14.14 -13.37
CA TYR A 281 -0.86 15.16 -13.38
C TYR A 281 -1.92 14.94 -14.46
N HIS A 282 -1.67 14.02 -15.38
CA HIS A 282 -2.62 13.58 -16.40
C HIS A 282 -2.45 12.07 -16.65
N ARG A 283 -3.53 11.38 -17.02
CA ARG A 283 -3.52 9.91 -17.20
C ARG A 283 -2.64 9.43 -18.34
N ASP A 284 -2.35 10.29 -19.32
CA ASP A 284 -1.35 9.99 -20.37
C ASP A 284 0.03 9.65 -19.80
N MET A 285 0.38 10.20 -18.63
CA MET A 285 1.66 9.91 -18.00
C MET A 285 1.77 8.44 -17.56
N TYR A 286 0.64 7.75 -17.35
CA TYR A 286 0.63 6.36 -16.91
C TYR A 286 1.24 5.40 -17.92
N TYR A 287 1.20 5.73 -19.22
CA TYR A 287 1.79 4.88 -20.26
C TYR A 287 3.31 4.71 -20.13
N ASN A 288 3.98 5.76 -19.63
CA ASN A 288 5.43 5.79 -19.46
C ASN A 288 5.85 5.53 -18.00
N LEU A 289 4.89 5.30 -17.11
CA LEU A 289 5.12 5.14 -15.69
C LEU A 289 5.34 3.66 -15.35
N GLU A 290 6.61 3.26 -15.23
CA GLU A 290 6.96 1.88 -14.89
C GLU A 290 6.76 1.58 -13.41
N ALA A 291 7.17 2.50 -12.53
CA ALA A 291 6.97 2.42 -11.09
C ALA A 291 6.88 3.83 -10.49
N TYR A 292 5.76 4.15 -9.84
CA TYR A 292 5.59 5.43 -9.16
C TYR A 292 6.05 5.33 -7.71
N VAL A 293 7.22 5.88 -7.39
CA VAL A 293 7.79 5.79 -6.04
C VAL A 293 8.40 7.16 -5.66
N PRO A 294 7.56 8.12 -5.21
CA PRO A 294 7.96 9.48 -4.91
C PRO A 294 8.75 9.58 -3.60
N ASN A 295 9.17 10.79 -3.22
CA ASN A 295 9.80 11.09 -1.92
C ASN A 295 11.08 10.30 -1.62
N ARG A 296 11.83 9.91 -2.65
CA ARG A 296 13.16 9.31 -2.52
C ARG A 296 14.11 9.77 -3.62
N ALA A 297 15.40 9.75 -3.33
CA ALA A 297 16.47 10.07 -4.28
C ALA A 297 17.60 9.04 -4.19
N TRP A 298 18.19 8.67 -5.33
CA TRP A 298 19.34 7.76 -5.36
C TRP A 298 20.62 8.50 -5.01
N SER A 299 21.33 8.08 -3.96
CA SER A 299 22.66 8.58 -3.63
C SER A 299 23.73 7.76 -4.34
N LYS A 300 24.42 8.36 -5.31
CA LYS A 300 25.56 7.71 -5.98
C LYS A 300 26.73 7.43 -5.03
N GLU A 301 26.95 8.27 -4.03
CA GLU A 301 28.02 8.08 -3.04
C GLU A 301 27.73 6.90 -2.11
N LYS A 302 26.51 6.83 -1.58
CA LYS A 302 26.12 5.80 -0.60
C LYS A 302 25.54 4.54 -1.24
N GLN A 303 25.39 4.53 -2.56
CA GLN A 303 24.76 3.45 -3.35
C GLN A 303 23.44 2.96 -2.73
N LYS A 304 22.61 3.91 -2.28
CA LYS A 304 21.33 3.61 -1.62
C LYS A 304 20.30 4.71 -1.87
N TRP A 305 19.03 4.36 -1.66
CA TRP A 305 17.95 5.32 -1.63
C TRP A 305 18.02 6.18 -0.36
N LEU A 306 17.82 7.48 -0.54
CA LEU A 306 17.60 8.45 0.53
C LEU A 306 16.13 8.84 0.52
N TYR A 307 15.44 8.59 1.61
CA TYR A 307 14.04 8.93 1.77
C TYR A 307 13.90 10.35 2.32
N ALA A 308 13.00 11.13 1.73
CA ALA A 308 12.63 12.43 2.26
C ALA A 308 11.96 12.23 3.62
N ARG A 309 12.43 12.93 4.66
CA ARG A 309 11.70 12.99 5.92
C ARG A 309 10.47 13.85 5.72
N ALA A 310 9.29 13.36 6.09
CA ALA A 310 8.05 14.12 6.01
C ALA A 310 8.09 15.30 7.01
N PRO A 311 8.18 16.55 6.55
CA PRO A 311 8.35 17.70 7.43
C PRO A 311 7.01 18.19 7.99
N HIS A 312 6.05 17.30 8.28
CA HIS A 312 4.68 17.68 8.69
C HIS A 312 4.69 18.73 9.81
N ASP A 313 5.42 18.47 10.90
CA ASP A 313 5.50 19.39 12.04
C ASP A 313 6.17 20.72 11.66
N ASN A 314 7.19 20.67 10.80
CA ASN A 314 7.87 21.88 10.32
C ASN A 314 6.95 22.71 9.40
N ASP A 315 6.17 22.06 8.55
CA ASP A 315 5.17 22.72 7.70
C ASP A 315 4.12 23.41 8.59
N LEU A 316 3.62 22.72 9.63
CA LEU A 316 2.67 23.28 10.58
C LEU A 316 3.25 24.48 11.32
N GLN A 317 4.47 24.35 11.86
CA GLN A 317 5.16 25.46 12.54
C GLN A 317 5.31 26.67 11.62
N TRP A 318 5.69 26.44 10.36
CA TRP A 318 5.80 27.51 9.38
C TRP A 318 4.45 28.17 9.10
N ILE A 319 3.37 27.41 8.96
CA ILE A 319 2.01 27.95 8.74
C ILE A 319 1.57 28.77 9.95
N VAL A 320 1.66 28.21 11.15
CA VAL A 320 1.25 28.88 12.40
C VAL A 320 2.04 30.16 12.62
N SER A 321 3.33 30.19 12.29
CA SER A 321 4.16 31.39 12.45
C SER A 321 3.81 32.54 11.49
N ARG A 322 3.10 32.27 10.38
CA ARG A 322 2.85 33.24 9.31
C ARG A 322 1.39 33.60 9.12
N PHE A 323 0.48 32.69 9.46
CA PHE A 323 -0.94 32.81 9.22
C PHE A 323 -1.68 32.65 10.54
N GLU A 324 -1.49 33.61 11.46
CA GLU A 324 -2.29 33.63 12.69
C GLU A 324 -3.76 33.87 12.37
N PRO A 325 -4.70 33.33 13.19
CA PRO A 325 -6.11 33.63 13.03
C PRO A 325 -6.34 35.13 13.01
N ASP A 326 -7.06 35.56 12.00
CA ASP A 326 -7.37 36.96 11.75
C ASP A 326 -8.02 37.57 13.01
N ARG A 327 -7.28 38.41 13.75
CA ARG A 327 -7.83 39.18 14.89
C ARG A 327 -8.92 40.17 14.44
N ARG A 328 -9.20 40.27 13.14
CA ARG A 328 -10.12 41.23 12.52
C ARG A 328 -11.52 40.67 12.20
N GLY A 329 -11.91 39.57 12.86
CA GLY A 329 -13.26 38.99 12.71
C GLY A 329 -14.20 39.19 13.91
N SER A 330 -13.72 39.77 15.01
CA SER A 330 -14.54 40.04 16.20
C SER A 330 -14.34 41.49 16.62
N VAL A 331 -15.25 42.35 16.18
CA VAL A 331 -15.75 43.62 16.77
C VAL A 331 -16.39 44.37 15.60
N GLN A 332 -17.68 44.12 15.39
CA GLN A 332 -18.61 45.20 15.07
C GLN A 332 -19.56 45.25 16.25
N ASP A 333 -19.08 45.86 17.34
CA ASP A 333 -19.95 46.54 18.28
C ASP A 333 -20.63 47.67 17.51
N HIS A 334 -21.87 47.43 17.08
CA HIS A 334 -22.76 48.51 16.71
C HIS A 334 -23.44 49.02 17.98
N ASP A 335 -22.71 49.85 18.73
CA ASP A 335 -23.32 50.76 19.69
C ASP A 335 -22.65 52.14 19.57
N HIS A 336 -23.30 53.05 18.84
CA HIS A 336 -23.34 54.47 19.20
C HIS A 336 -24.61 55.18 18.67
N VAL A 337 -25.60 55.24 19.58
CA VAL A 337 -26.23 56.45 20.16
C VAL A 337 -26.77 57.57 19.24
N SER A 338 -28.02 57.93 19.58
CA SER A 338 -28.70 59.25 19.53
C SER A 338 -29.41 59.74 18.27
N GLY A 339 -30.72 60.03 18.43
CA GLY A 339 -31.52 60.82 17.51
C GLY A 339 -33.02 60.75 17.81
N GLN A 340 -33.49 61.56 18.77
CA GLN A 340 -34.91 61.79 19.07
C GLN A 340 -35.68 62.41 17.89
N HIS A 341 -37.00 62.16 17.92
CA HIS A 341 -38.14 62.95 17.47
C HIS A 341 -38.68 62.88 16.02
N CYS A 342 -39.93 62.37 15.97
CA CYS A 342 -41.16 62.89 15.32
C CYS A 342 -41.18 63.22 13.82
N VAL A 343 -42.17 62.70 13.09
CA VAL A 343 -43.36 63.42 12.58
C VAL A 343 -44.19 62.53 11.60
N SER A 344 -45.48 62.39 11.93
CA SER A 344 -46.72 62.29 11.13
C SER A 344 -46.89 61.43 9.85
N GLY A 345 -48.05 60.75 9.82
CA GLY A 345 -48.85 60.38 8.63
C GLY A 345 -48.98 58.87 8.46
N LYS A 346 -50.14 58.22 8.56
CA LYS A 346 -51.56 58.59 8.44
C LYS A 346 -52.40 57.80 9.45
#